data_AF-A0A946YPU3-F1
#
_entry.id   AF-A0A946YPU3-F1
#
_cell.length_a   1.000
_cell.length_b   1.000
_cell.length_c   1.000
_cell.angle_alpha   90.00
_cell.angle_beta   90.00
_cell.angle_gamma   90.00
#
_symmetry.space_group_name_H-M   'P 1'
#
loop_
_entity.id
_entity.type
_entity.pdbx_description
1 polymer ?
#
loop_
_entity_poly.entity_id
_entity_poly.type
_entity_poly.pdbx_seq_one_letter_code
_entity_poly.pdbx_strand_id
1 'polypeptide(L)' 'MVCTESGAIIELYDAELEALQQRIAERHGYEIIDHSMVLYVKPKASAAQ' A
#
# COMPACT_ATOMS: atom_id res chain seq x y z
N MET A 1 -2.41 5.74 1.60
CA MET A 1 -3.72 5.35 2.18
C MET A 1 -4.67 6.53 2.08
N VAL A 2 -5.93 6.27 1.77
CA VAL A 2 -7.01 7.27 1.73
C VAL A 2 -8.09 6.86 2.73
N CYS A 3 -8.35 7.71 3.73
CA CYS A 3 -9.43 7.50 4.67
C CYS A 3 -10.77 7.86 4.00
N THR A 4 -11.64 6.87 3.87
CA THR A 4 -12.96 7.02 3.21
C THR A 4 -13.96 7.84 4.01
N GLU A 5 -13.73 8.00 5.32
CA GLU A 5 -14.62 8.76 6.21
C GLU A 5 -14.16 10.21 6.40
N SER A 6 -12.85 10.45 6.54
CA SER A 6 -12.31 11.79 6.80
C SER A 6 -11.67 12.47 5.59
N GLY A 7 -11.44 11.76 4.49
CA GLY A 7 -10.69 12.25 3.34
C GLY A 7 -9.19 12.39 3.58
N ALA A 8 -8.68 12.01 4.76
CA ALA A 8 -7.25 12.10 5.08
C ALA A 8 -6.42 11.23 4.13
N ILE A 9 -5.31 11.79 3.64
CA ILE A 9 -4.34 11.11 2.80
C ILE A 9 -3.06 10.88 3.61
N ILE A 10 -2.58 9.65 3.60
CA ILE A 10 -1.36 9.23 4.30
C ILE A 10 -0.45 8.57 3.26
N GLU A 11 0.73 9.14 3.01
CA GLU A 11 1.73 8.48 2.17
C GLU A 11 2.29 7.26 2.91
N LEU A 12 2.57 6.19 2.16
CA LEU A 12 3.12 4.97 2.74
C LEU A 12 4.24 4.45 1.87
N TYR A 13 5.28 3.93 2.53
CA TYR A 13 6.38 3.20 1.93
C TYR A 13 6.77 2.08 2.89
N ASP A 14 6.91 0.86 2.38
CA ASP A 14 7.31 -0.30 3.16
C ASP A 14 8.30 -1.15 2.37
N ALA A 15 9.53 -1.24 2.84
CA ALA A 15 10.61 -1.91 2.11
C ALA A 15 10.39 -3.42 1.93
N GLU A 16 9.70 -4.07 2.87
CA GLU A 16 9.42 -5.51 2.78
C GLU A 16 8.37 -5.79 1.70
N LEU A 17 7.36 -4.91 1.59
CA LEU A 17 6.35 -4.97 0.56
C LEU A 17 6.94 -4.74 -0.83
N GLU A 18 7.80 -3.73 -1.01
CA GLU A 18 8.49 -3.48 -2.28
C GLU A 18 9.33 -4.70 -2.72
N ALA A 19 10.07 -5.30 -1.80
CA ALA A 19 10.85 -6.51 -2.08
C ALA A 19 9.95 -7.70 -2.44
N LEU A 20 8.77 -7.81 -1.83
CA LEU A 20 7.81 -8.86 -2.16
C LEU A 20 7.24 -8.68 -3.58
N GLN A 21 6.90 -7.46 -3.98
CA GLN A 21 6.42 -7.17 -5.33
C GLN A 21 7.44 -7.57 -6.39
N GLN A 22 8.71 -7.18 -6.21
CA GLN A 22 9.81 -7.56 -7.10
C GLN A 22 9.93 -9.08 -7.23
N ARG A 23 9.97 -9.82 -6.12
CA ARG A 23 10.04 -11.30 -6.15
C ARG A 23 8.85 -11.94 -6.86
N ILE A 24 7.65 -11.34 -6.76
CA ILE A 24 6.48 -11.85 -7.48
C ILE A 24 6.66 -11.65 -8.98
N ALA A 25 7.05 -10.45 -9.43
CA ALA A 25 7.30 -10.17 -10.84
C ALA A 25 8.37 -11.10 -11.42
N GLU A 26 9.50 -11.27 -10.73
CA GLU A 26 10.59 -12.17 -11.12
C GLU A 26 10.11 -13.61 -11.31
N ARG A 27 9.30 -14.14 -10.39
CA ARG A 27 8.75 -15.51 -10.49
C ARG A 27 7.86 -15.72 -11.72
N HIS A 28 7.28 -14.66 -12.25
CA HIS A 28 6.48 -14.68 -13.46
C HIS A 28 7.27 -14.28 -14.71
N GLY A 29 8.57 -14.02 -14.59
CA GLY A 29 9.44 -13.62 -15.70
C GLY A 29 9.26 -12.17 -16.14
N TYR A 30 8.85 -11.28 -15.23
CA TYR A 30 8.65 -9.86 -15.50
C TYR A 30 9.56 -8.98 -14.65
N GLU A 31 9.82 -7.76 -15.13
CA GLU A 31 10.48 -6.67 -14.42
C GLU A 31 9.43 -5.59 -14.10
N ILE A 32 9.46 -5.04 -12.88
CA ILE A 32 8.59 -3.93 -12.50
C ILE A 32 9.18 -2.63 -13.07
N ILE A 33 8.46 -2.01 -14.02
CA ILE A 33 8.81 -0.70 -14.58
C ILE A 33 8.16 0.43 -13.77
N ASP A 34 6.95 0.20 -13.27
CA ASP A 34 6.20 1.14 -12.44
C ASP A 34 5.13 0.38 -11.64
N HIS A 35 4.66 0.97 -10.54
CA HIS A 35 3.50 0.46 -9.80
C HIS A 35 2.76 1.62 -9.10
N SER A 36 1.45 1.44 -8.92
CA SER A 36 0.63 2.34 -8.11
C SER A 36 -0.18 1.54 -7.11
N MET A 37 -0.10 1.92 -5.84
CA MET A 37 -0.84 1.26 -4.77
C MET A 37 -1.61 2.29 -3.93
N VAL A 38 -2.91 2.06 -3.81
CA VAL A 38 -3.79 2.86 -2.94
C VAL A 38 -4.53 1.93 -2.00
N LEU A 39 -4.37 2.17 -0.71
CA LEU A 39 -5.15 1.50 0.34
C LEU A 39 -6.28 2.41 0.79
N TYR A 40 -7.52 1.98 0.57
CA TYR A 40 -8.71 2.64 1.12
C TYR A 40 -8.98 2.14 2.53
N VAL A 41 -9.01 3.05 3.49
CA VAL A 41 -9.10 2.71 4.92
C VAL A 41 -10.21 3.46 5.61
N LYS A 42 -10.52 3.02 6.83
CA LYS A 42 -11.32 3.76 7.81
C LYS A 42 -10.68 3.61 9.19
N PRO A 43 -10.95 4.52 10.14
CA PRO A 43 -10.48 4.37 11.51
C PRO A 43 -10.90 3.02 12.08
N LYS A 44 -9.99 2.37 12.82
CA LYS A 44 -10.38 1.23 13.66
C LYS A 44 -11.22 1.76 14.81
N ALA A 45 -12.26 1.01 15.21
CA ALA A 45 -13.18 1.38 16.28
C ALA A 45 -12.52 1.63 17.65
N SER A 46 -11.22 1.36 17.80
CA SER A 46 -10.41 1.60 19.00
C SER A 46 -9.40 2.75 18.88
N ALA A 47 -9.46 3.56 17.81
CA ALA A 47 -8.55 4.69 17.58
C ALA A 47 -9.18 6.05 17.90
N ALA A 48 -10.29 6.07 18.67
CA ALA A 48 -10.66 7.24 19.44
C ALA A 48 -9.79 7.24 20.71
N GLN A 49 -8.67 7.95 20.66
CA GLN A 49 -7.99 8.47 21.85
C GLN A 49 -8.38 9.93 22.00
#